data_AF-A0A251QXU9-F1
#
_entry.id   AF-A0A251QXU9-F1
#
_cell.length_a   1.000
_cell.length_b   1.000
_cell.length_c   1.000
_cell.angle_alpha   90.00
_cell.angle_beta   90.00
_cell.angle_gamma   90.00
#
_symmetry.space_group_name_H-M   'P 1'
#
loop_
_entity.id
_entity.type
_entity.pdbx_description
1 polymer ?
#
loop_
_entity_poly.entity_id
_entity_poly.type
_entity_poly.pdbx_seq_one_letter_code
_entity_poly.pdbx_strand_id
1 'polypeptide(L)'
;MGSLENGIEGATNGRKEHEEETEQEPILMEQSERFCMFPIRYKQVWEMYKKAMASFWTAEEVDLSQDVQQWDALSDSEKHFVSHVLAFFAASDGIVLENLAARFLNDVQIPEARAFYGFQLAMENIHSEMYSLLLETYIKDSMEKHRLFNAIESIPCVSRKAKWALDWIHSSNSFAERLVAFACVEGIFFSGSFCAIFWLKKRGLMPGLTFSNELISRDEGLHCDFACLLYSLLRKQLPWQKVHVIVHEAVEIEIEFVCEALPCALIGMNSDLMSQYIKFVADRLLVALGYQRKYNVENPFDWMEFISLQ
;
A
#
# COMPACT_ATOMS: atom_id res chain seq x y z
N MET A 1 72.54 43.16 18.93
CA MET A 1 72.29 42.94 20.37
C MET A 1 70.83 42.49 20.52
N GLY A 2 70.60 41.47 21.34
CA GLY A 2 69.38 40.64 21.42
C GLY A 2 68.07 41.37 21.77
N SER A 3 66.91 40.73 21.50
CA SER A 3 66.13 39.89 22.45
C SER A 3 65.11 40.77 23.21
N LEU A 4 63.79 40.56 23.36
CA LEU A 4 62.89 39.40 23.56
C LEU A 4 61.42 39.95 23.42
N GLU A 5 60.50 39.29 22.68
CA GLU A 5 59.37 38.41 23.11
C GLU A 5 57.98 39.06 23.39
N ASN A 6 56.95 38.23 23.10
CA ASN A 6 55.49 38.31 23.35
C ASN A 6 54.67 39.13 22.33
N GLY A 7 53.78 38.60 21.50
CA GLY A 7 53.01 37.33 21.53
C GLY A 7 51.53 37.65 21.71
N ILE A 8 50.74 37.70 20.62
CA ILE A 8 49.27 37.49 20.65
C ILE A 8 48.88 36.72 19.38
N GLU A 9 48.29 35.55 19.64
CA GLU A 9 47.71 34.60 18.72
C GLU A 9 46.42 35.13 18.08
N GLY A 10 46.20 34.74 16.84
CA GLY A 10 44.92 34.91 16.13
C GLY A 10 44.81 33.84 15.06
N ALA A 11 44.68 32.60 15.49
CA ALA A 11 44.48 31.44 14.63
C ALA A 11 43.14 31.56 13.88
N THR A 12 43.18 31.91 12.60
CA THR A 12 42.09 31.64 11.66
C THR A 12 42.14 30.15 11.29
N ASN A 13 41.58 29.33 12.17
CA ASN A 13 41.37 27.92 11.91
C ASN A 13 40.36 27.80 10.76
N GLY A 14 40.86 27.42 9.58
CA GLY A 14 40.05 27.04 8.44
C GLY A 14 39.16 25.87 8.83
N ARG A 15 37.90 26.18 9.17
CA ARG A 15 36.84 25.19 9.10
C ARG A 15 36.67 24.88 7.62
N LYS A 16 37.18 23.72 7.23
CA LYS A 16 36.70 23.00 6.05
C LYS A 16 35.19 22.84 6.23
N GLU A 17 34.44 23.73 5.60
CA GLU A 17 33.07 23.48 5.16
C GLU A 17 33.15 22.30 4.19
N HIS A 18 33.13 21.09 4.73
CA HIS A 18 32.46 20.00 4.05
C HIS A 18 30.97 20.21 4.28
N GLU A 19 30.41 21.23 3.60
CA GLU A 19 29.01 21.15 3.21
C GLU A 19 28.97 19.97 2.23
N GLU A 20 28.54 18.81 2.72
CA GLU A 20 27.95 17.81 1.84
C GLU A 20 26.84 18.56 1.10
N GLU A 21 27.06 18.87 -0.19
CA GLU A 21 25.98 19.24 -1.08
C GLU A 21 24.92 18.16 -0.94
N THR A 22 23.88 18.42 -0.13
CA THR A 22 22.71 17.57 -0.06
C THR A 22 22.16 17.55 -1.46
N GLU A 23 22.49 16.51 -2.22
CA GLU A 23 21.96 16.27 -3.56
C GLU A 23 20.45 16.16 -3.41
N GLN A 24 19.76 17.28 -3.67
CA GLN A 24 18.32 17.36 -3.47
C GLN A 24 17.64 16.42 -4.46
N GLU A 25 16.55 15.78 -4.02
CA GLU A 25 15.77 14.87 -4.85
C GLU A 25 14.90 15.67 -5.83
N PRO A 26 15.09 15.56 -7.17
CA PRO A 26 14.41 16.42 -8.14
C PRO A 26 12.89 16.38 -8.09
N ILE A 27 12.31 15.24 -7.69
CA ILE A 27 10.86 15.07 -7.60
C ILE A 27 10.25 15.74 -6.35
N LEU A 28 11.09 16.13 -5.38
CA LEU A 28 10.70 16.74 -4.10
C LEU A 28 11.03 18.25 -4.02
N MET A 29 11.77 18.80 -4.99
CA MET A 29 12.12 20.22 -5.00
C MET A 29 10.92 21.09 -5.37
N GLU A 30 10.65 22.13 -4.57
CA GLU A 30 9.61 23.11 -4.87
C GLU A 30 9.83 23.72 -6.26
N GLN A 31 8.78 23.69 -7.08
CA GLN A 31 8.82 24.27 -8.42
C GLN A 31 8.09 25.61 -8.39
N SER A 32 8.85 26.71 -8.42
CA SER A 32 8.31 28.07 -8.30
C SER A 32 7.44 28.53 -9.48
N GLU A 33 7.42 27.80 -10.61
CA GLU A 33 6.87 28.32 -11.87
C GLU A 33 6.05 27.33 -12.72
N ARG A 34 5.72 26.13 -12.22
CA ARG A 34 5.03 25.10 -13.03
C ARG A 34 3.60 24.80 -12.57
N PHE A 35 2.70 25.75 -12.83
CA PHE A 35 1.24 25.54 -12.69
C PHE A 35 0.59 24.92 -13.94
N CYS A 36 1.29 24.92 -15.08
CA CYS A 36 0.81 24.27 -16.30
C CYS A 36 1.34 22.83 -16.39
N MET A 37 0.45 21.89 -16.73
CA MET A 37 0.81 20.48 -16.91
C MET A 37 1.80 20.28 -18.06
N PHE A 38 1.64 21.04 -19.15
CA PHE A 38 2.46 20.91 -20.35
C PHE A 38 3.65 21.89 -20.37
N PRO A 39 4.79 21.50 -21.00
CA PRO A 39 5.06 20.19 -21.60
C PRO A 39 5.36 19.11 -20.56
N ILE A 40 4.91 17.87 -20.79
CA ILE A 40 5.17 16.70 -19.93
C ILE A 40 6.68 16.42 -19.88
N ARG A 41 7.26 16.37 -18.67
CA ARG A 41 8.68 16.09 -18.40
C ARG A 41 8.91 14.64 -18.00
N TYR A 42 8.02 14.08 -17.17
CA TYR A 42 8.10 12.70 -16.69
C TYR A 42 7.08 11.81 -17.43
N LYS A 43 7.45 11.37 -18.64
CA LYS A 43 6.53 10.60 -19.51
C LYS A 43 6.03 9.31 -18.88
N GLN A 44 6.90 8.53 -18.23
CA GLN A 44 6.53 7.27 -17.57
C GLN A 44 5.53 7.48 -16.43
N VAL A 45 5.72 8.53 -15.63
CA VAL A 45 4.78 8.92 -14.55
C VAL A 45 3.44 9.32 -15.15
N TRP A 46 3.45 10.11 -16.23
CA TRP A 46 2.22 10.48 -16.93
C TRP A 46 1.51 9.29 -17.55
N GLU A 47 2.23 8.34 -18.14
CA GLU A 47 1.68 7.10 -18.68
C GLU A 47 0.98 6.27 -17.60
N MET A 48 1.55 6.18 -16.39
CA MET A 48 0.89 5.55 -15.25
C MET A 48 -0.41 6.25 -14.86
N TYR A 49 -0.41 7.59 -14.84
CA TYR A 49 -1.63 8.36 -14.60
C TYR A 49 -2.70 8.06 -15.67
N LYS A 50 -2.31 8.03 -16.95
CA LYS A 50 -3.25 7.70 -18.03
C LYS A 50 -3.73 6.25 -17.95
N LYS A 51 -2.90 5.31 -17.50
CA LYS A 51 -3.30 3.92 -17.23
C LYS A 51 -4.33 3.85 -16.09
N ALA A 52 -4.11 4.60 -15.01
CA ALA A 52 -5.06 4.69 -13.89
C ALA A 52 -6.39 5.28 -14.35
N MET A 53 -6.36 6.42 -15.04
CA MET A 53 -7.56 7.06 -15.60
C MET A 53 -8.37 6.13 -16.51
N ALA A 54 -7.70 5.33 -17.35
CA ALA A 54 -8.35 4.41 -18.26
C ALA A 54 -9.04 3.24 -17.54
N SER A 55 -8.75 3.06 -16.26
CA SER A 55 -9.26 1.99 -15.40
C SER A 55 -10.38 2.46 -14.47
N PHE A 56 -10.83 3.72 -14.58
CA PHE A 56 -11.91 4.28 -13.78
C PHE A 56 -13.16 3.39 -13.77
N TRP A 57 -13.77 3.26 -12.59
CA TRP A 57 -15.02 2.55 -12.37
C TRP A 57 -15.75 3.20 -11.18
N THR A 58 -17.06 2.94 -11.03
CA THR A 58 -17.83 3.37 -9.85
C THR A 58 -18.49 2.21 -9.11
N ALA A 59 -18.85 2.40 -7.84
CA ALA A 59 -19.47 1.36 -7.02
C ALA A 59 -20.79 0.85 -7.63
N GLU A 60 -21.53 1.69 -8.37
CA GLU A 60 -22.77 1.30 -9.05
C GLU A 60 -22.58 0.29 -10.20
N GLU A 61 -21.35 0.10 -10.70
CA GLU A 61 -21.05 -0.93 -11.69
C GLU A 61 -21.06 -2.35 -11.09
N VAL A 62 -21.02 -2.46 -9.76
CA VAL A 62 -20.97 -3.75 -9.05
C VAL A 62 -22.38 -4.22 -8.68
N ASP A 63 -22.84 -5.28 -9.35
CA ASP A 63 -24.13 -5.92 -9.05
C ASP A 63 -24.04 -6.86 -7.82
N LEU A 64 -24.70 -6.46 -6.73
CA LEU A 64 -24.78 -7.25 -5.48
C LEU A 64 -26.08 -8.08 -5.36
N SER A 65 -26.91 -8.14 -6.40
CA SER A 65 -28.24 -8.77 -6.33
C SER A 65 -28.19 -10.26 -5.97
N GLN A 66 -27.21 -10.99 -6.51
CA GLN A 66 -27.02 -12.42 -6.22
C GLN A 66 -26.30 -12.64 -4.89
N ASP A 67 -25.46 -11.69 -4.47
CA ASP A 67 -24.62 -11.83 -3.28
C ASP A 67 -25.42 -11.94 -2.00
N VAL A 68 -26.56 -11.25 -1.89
CA VAL A 68 -27.43 -11.36 -0.69
C VAL A 68 -27.88 -12.80 -0.45
N GLN A 69 -28.27 -13.50 -1.52
CA GLN A 69 -28.72 -14.89 -1.43
C GLN A 69 -27.55 -15.84 -1.14
N GLN A 70 -26.41 -15.63 -1.81
CA GLN A 70 -25.23 -16.46 -1.61
C GLN A 70 -24.62 -16.25 -0.22
N TRP A 71 -24.64 -15.02 0.29
CA TRP A 71 -24.23 -14.67 1.65
C TRP A 71 -25.00 -15.48 2.67
N ASP A 72 -26.33 -15.50 2.59
CA ASP A 72 -27.16 -16.25 3.54
C ASP A 72 -26.83 -17.76 3.51
N ALA A 73 -26.41 -18.29 2.36
CA ALA A 73 -25.99 -19.69 2.17
C ALA A 73 -24.55 -20.03 2.61
N LEU A 74 -23.69 -19.04 2.86
CA LEU A 74 -22.35 -19.27 3.38
C LEU A 74 -22.39 -19.85 4.80
N SER A 75 -21.38 -20.65 5.14
CA SER A 75 -21.16 -21.12 6.51
C SER A 75 -20.81 -19.96 7.44
N ASP A 76 -21.04 -20.13 8.74
CA ASP A 76 -20.70 -19.10 9.73
C ASP A 76 -19.19 -18.77 9.74
N SER A 77 -18.33 -19.77 9.45
CA SER A 77 -16.89 -19.56 9.31
C SER A 77 -16.53 -18.69 8.11
N GLU A 78 -17.19 -18.90 6.96
CA GLU A 78 -16.98 -18.08 5.77
C GLU A 78 -17.51 -16.66 5.97
N LYS A 79 -18.70 -16.51 6.55
CA LYS A 79 -19.28 -15.20 6.91
C LYS A 79 -18.36 -14.44 7.86
N HIS A 80 -17.85 -15.12 8.89
CA HIS A 80 -16.91 -14.53 9.84
C HIS A 80 -15.63 -14.05 9.15
N PHE A 81 -15.04 -14.89 8.29
CA PHE A 81 -13.84 -14.52 7.55
C PHE A 81 -14.08 -13.30 6.65
N VAL A 82 -15.11 -13.35 5.80
CA VAL A 82 -15.40 -12.27 4.85
C VAL A 82 -15.76 -10.97 5.57
N SER A 83 -16.56 -11.02 6.63
CA SER A 83 -16.95 -9.80 7.35
C SER A 83 -15.76 -9.10 8.00
N HIS A 84 -14.80 -9.86 8.54
CA HIS A 84 -13.60 -9.28 9.18
C HIS A 84 -12.59 -8.77 8.14
N VAL A 85 -12.48 -9.43 6.98
CA VAL A 85 -11.69 -8.91 5.85
C VAL A 85 -12.27 -7.57 5.35
N LEU A 86 -13.59 -7.49 5.15
CA LEU A 86 -14.25 -6.25 4.71
C LEU A 86 -14.10 -5.12 5.74
N ALA A 87 -14.22 -5.45 7.03
CA ALA A 87 -14.02 -4.49 8.11
C ALA A 87 -12.58 -3.96 8.17
N PHE A 88 -11.60 -4.83 7.91
CA PHE A 88 -10.19 -4.44 7.78
C PHE A 88 -9.99 -3.47 6.61
N PHE A 89 -10.52 -3.78 5.43
CA PHE A 89 -10.39 -2.94 4.25
C PHE A 89 -11.03 -1.56 4.45
N ALA A 90 -12.29 -1.52 4.91
CA ALA A 90 -13.01 -0.27 5.14
C ALA A 90 -12.28 0.70 6.07
N ALA A 91 -11.54 0.17 7.05
CA ALA A 91 -10.75 0.98 7.96
C ALA A 91 -9.34 1.35 7.43
N SER A 92 -8.77 0.50 6.57
CA SER A 92 -7.41 0.69 6.04
C SER A 92 -7.35 1.75 4.95
N ASP A 93 -8.34 1.82 4.06
CA ASP A 93 -8.39 2.83 2.98
C ASP A 93 -8.45 4.24 3.57
N GLY A 94 -9.11 4.41 4.72
CA GLY A 94 -9.10 5.68 5.46
C GLY A 94 -7.69 6.13 5.89
N ILE A 95 -6.84 5.18 6.30
CA ILE A 95 -5.45 5.43 6.68
C ILE A 95 -4.60 5.76 5.44
N VAL A 96 -4.82 5.05 4.33
CA VAL A 96 -4.16 5.31 3.04
C VAL A 96 -4.48 6.71 2.53
N LEU A 97 -5.77 7.09 2.54
CA LEU A 97 -6.25 8.43 2.18
C LEU A 97 -5.54 9.53 2.98
N GLU A 98 -5.44 9.36 4.31
CA GLU A 98 -4.77 10.32 5.18
C GLU A 98 -3.29 10.48 4.81
N ASN A 99 -2.58 9.36 4.57
CA ASN A 99 -1.19 9.40 4.17
C ASN A 99 -0.97 10.12 2.83
N LEU A 100 -1.78 9.77 1.82
CA LEU A 100 -1.69 10.36 0.49
C LEU A 100 -1.93 11.87 0.53
N ALA A 101 -3.00 12.30 1.20
CA ALA A 101 -3.40 13.70 1.26
C ALA A 101 -2.49 14.55 2.16
N ALA A 102 -2.14 14.05 3.35
CA ALA A 102 -1.36 14.82 4.33
C ALA A 102 0.15 14.78 4.05
N ARG A 103 0.66 13.73 3.41
CA ARG A 103 2.11 13.53 3.23
C ARG A 103 2.50 13.53 1.76
N PHE A 104 2.17 12.49 0.99
CA PHE A 104 2.79 12.30 -0.32
C PHE A 104 2.44 13.38 -1.35
N LEU A 105 1.21 13.87 -1.35
CA LEU A 105 0.82 14.97 -2.24
C LEU A 105 1.56 16.28 -1.91
N ASN A 106 1.89 16.48 -0.63
CA ASN A 106 2.66 17.63 -0.15
C ASN A 106 4.16 17.46 -0.39
N ASP A 107 4.70 16.25 -0.31
CA ASP A 107 6.13 15.97 -0.51
C ASP A 107 6.52 16.05 -1.99
N VAL A 108 5.74 15.41 -2.87
CA VAL A 108 6.06 15.31 -4.31
C VAL A 108 5.62 16.57 -5.04
N GLN A 109 6.55 17.20 -5.76
CA GLN A 109 6.33 18.52 -6.38
C GLN A 109 6.07 18.45 -7.89
N ILE A 110 6.34 17.31 -8.54
CA ILE A 110 6.15 17.20 -9.99
C ILE A 110 4.66 17.04 -10.34
N PRO A 111 4.12 17.83 -11.30
CA PRO A 111 2.69 17.85 -11.58
C PRO A 111 2.17 16.52 -12.14
N GLU A 112 3.00 15.76 -12.85
CA GLU A 112 2.63 14.44 -13.37
C GLU A 112 2.31 13.44 -12.24
N ALA A 113 3.09 13.46 -11.14
CA ALA A 113 2.85 12.57 -10.01
C ALA A 113 1.68 13.04 -9.15
N ARG A 114 1.51 14.37 -8.99
CA ARG A 114 0.32 14.93 -8.34
C ARG A 114 -0.97 14.61 -9.08
N ALA A 115 -0.93 14.53 -10.40
CA ALA A 115 -2.08 14.08 -11.20
C ALA A 115 -2.41 12.61 -10.90
N PHE A 116 -1.40 11.73 -10.81
CA PHE A 116 -1.60 10.34 -10.39
C PHE A 116 -2.21 10.28 -8.98
N TYR A 117 -1.61 10.92 -7.98
CA TYR A 117 -2.11 10.90 -6.61
C TYR A 117 -3.50 11.51 -6.47
N GLY A 118 -3.84 12.55 -7.24
CA GLY A 118 -5.19 13.09 -7.25
C GLY A 118 -6.22 12.08 -7.76
N PHE A 119 -5.85 11.23 -8.72
CA PHE A 119 -6.71 10.15 -9.20
C PHE A 119 -6.74 8.97 -8.23
N GLN A 120 -5.60 8.58 -7.66
CA GLN A 120 -5.53 7.56 -6.60
C GLN A 120 -6.46 7.95 -5.44
N LEU A 121 -6.36 9.17 -4.90
CA LEU A 121 -7.26 9.67 -3.85
C LEU A 121 -8.74 9.55 -4.23
N ALA A 122 -9.10 9.78 -5.50
CA ALA A 122 -10.49 9.62 -5.94
C ALA A 122 -10.90 8.13 -5.94
N MET A 123 -10.03 7.24 -6.41
CA MET A 123 -10.29 5.80 -6.42
C MET A 123 -10.35 5.21 -5.01
N GLU A 124 -9.48 5.61 -4.10
CA GLU A 124 -9.52 5.20 -2.68
C GLU A 124 -10.86 5.55 -2.01
N ASN A 125 -11.46 6.68 -2.37
CA ASN A 125 -12.81 7.03 -1.88
C ASN A 125 -13.88 6.09 -2.45
N ILE A 126 -13.75 5.68 -3.72
CA ILE A 126 -14.64 4.69 -4.35
C ILE A 126 -14.44 3.31 -3.72
N HIS A 127 -13.22 2.92 -3.39
CA HIS A 127 -12.92 1.68 -2.68
C HIS A 127 -13.57 1.68 -1.29
N SER A 128 -13.38 2.76 -0.54
CA SER A 128 -14.00 2.94 0.79
C SER A 128 -15.53 2.89 0.73
N GLU A 129 -16.15 3.52 -0.29
CA GLU A 129 -17.59 3.40 -0.56
C GLU A 129 -17.98 1.94 -0.86
N MET A 130 -17.24 1.26 -1.74
CA MET A 130 -17.53 -0.11 -2.14
C MET A 130 -17.46 -1.07 -0.94
N TYR A 131 -16.43 -0.99 -0.10
CA TYR A 131 -16.35 -1.82 1.12
C TYR A 131 -17.47 -1.52 2.11
N SER A 132 -17.84 -0.25 2.26
CA SER A 132 -18.96 0.16 3.10
C SER A 132 -20.29 -0.40 2.56
N LEU A 133 -20.50 -0.36 1.24
CA LEU A 133 -21.67 -0.91 0.58
C LEU A 133 -21.76 -2.44 0.72
N LEU A 134 -20.63 -3.15 0.62
CA LEU A 134 -20.56 -4.60 0.85
C LEU A 134 -20.96 -4.94 2.29
N LEU A 135 -20.40 -4.25 3.29
CA LEU A 135 -20.77 -4.42 4.70
C LEU A 135 -22.24 -4.10 4.95
N GLU A 136 -22.74 -3.00 4.39
CA GLU A 136 -24.14 -2.58 4.51
C GLU A 136 -25.10 -3.62 3.94
N THR A 137 -24.70 -4.25 2.82
CA THR A 137 -25.49 -5.27 2.11
C THR A 137 -25.52 -6.60 2.84
N TYR A 138 -24.39 -7.04 3.39
CA TYR A 138 -24.26 -8.38 3.98
C TYR A 138 -24.63 -8.43 5.47
N ILE A 139 -24.36 -7.35 6.22
CA ILE A 139 -24.52 -7.33 7.67
C ILE A 139 -25.83 -6.63 8.04
N LYS A 140 -26.86 -7.44 8.31
CA LYS A 140 -28.20 -6.95 8.68
C LYS A 140 -28.28 -6.46 10.12
N ASP A 141 -27.47 -6.99 11.02
CA ASP A 141 -27.47 -6.60 12.44
C ASP A 141 -26.71 -5.28 12.66
N SER A 142 -27.42 -4.27 13.18
CA SER A 142 -26.86 -2.93 13.36
C SER A 142 -25.74 -2.86 14.40
N MET A 143 -25.74 -3.71 15.42
CA MET A 143 -24.69 -3.70 16.45
C MET A 143 -23.40 -4.31 15.89
N GLU A 144 -23.51 -5.42 15.18
CA GLU A 144 -22.37 -6.06 14.52
C GLU A 144 -21.80 -5.16 13.42
N LYS A 145 -22.66 -4.53 12.63
CA LYS A 145 -22.26 -3.52 11.65
C LYS A 145 -21.46 -2.39 12.29
N HIS A 146 -21.95 -1.83 13.40
CA HIS A 146 -21.23 -0.79 14.13
C HIS A 146 -19.89 -1.28 14.69
N ARG A 147 -19.81 -2.53 15.16
CA ARG A 147 -18.55 -3.14 15.61
C ARG A 147 -17.55 -3.24 14.47
N LEU A 148 -17.98 -3.69 13.30
CA LEU A 148 -17.14 -3.89 12.11
C LEU A 148 -16.65 -2.55 11.53
N PHE A 149 -17.48 -1.50 11.49
CA PHE A 149 -17.01 -0.18 11.05
C PHE A 149 -15.98 0.46 11.99
N ASN A 150 -15.94 0.05 13.27
CA ASN A 150 -14.95 0.49 14.25
C ASN A 150 -13.82 -0.55 14.45
N ALA A 151 -13.49 -1.33 13.41
CA ALA A 151 -12.58 -2.47 13.50
C ALA A 151 -11.19 -2.16 14.06
N ILE A 152 -10.64 -0.96 13.84
CA ILE A 152 -9.32 -0.58 14.38
C ILE A 152 -9.31 -0.64 15.91
N GLU A 153 -10.41 -0.23 16.54
CA GLU A 153 -10.57 -0.25 18.00
C GLU A 153 -11.13 -1.58 18.50
N SER A 154 -12.00 -2.22 17.71
CA SER A 154 -12.79 -3.38 18.14
C SER A 154 -12.18 -4.74 17.77
N ILE A 155 -11.22 -4.80 16.83
CA ILE A 155 -10.62 -6.04 16.30
C ILE A 155 -9.10 -5.99 16.44
N PRO A 156 -8.50 -6.76 17.39
CA PRO A 156 -7.06 -6.70 17.66
C PRO A 156 -6.16 -6.95 16.44
N CYS A 157 -6.56 -7.85 15.54
CA CYS A 157 -5.77 -8.20 14.37
C CYS A 157 -5.70 -7.07 13.32
N VAL A 158 -6.75 -6.23 13.25
CA VAL A 158 -6.78 -5.03 12.42
C VAL A 158 -5.93 -3.93 13.05
N SER A 159 -6.02 -3.78 14.36
CA SER A 159 -5.29 -2.74 15.13
C SER A 159 -3.78 -2.78 14.89
N ARG A 160 -3.16 -3.97 14.83
CA ARG A 160 -1.71 -4.10 14.65
C ARG A 160 -1.22 -3.61 13.28
N LYS A 161 -1.94 -3.97 12.20
CA LYS A 161 -1.64 -3.46 10.84
C LYS A 161 -1.86 -1.96 10.75
N ALA A 162 -2.99 -1.48 11.24
CA ALA A 162 -3.32 -0.05 11.28
C ALA A 162 -2.24 0.73 12.02
N LYS A 163 -1.79 0.22 13.18
CA LYS A 163 -0.71 0.81 13.96
C LYS A 163 0.59 0.91 13.16
N TRP A 164 1.01 -0.17 12.49
CA TRP A 164 2.23 -0.14 11.68
C TRP A 164 2.15 0.94 10.59
N ALA A 165 1.02 1.03 9.87
CA ALA A 165 0.83 2.05 8.84
C ALA A 165 0.85 3.47 9.43
N LEU A 166 0.11 3.71 10.52
CA LEU A 166 0.07 5.01 11.22
C LEU A 166 1.44 5.43 11.77
N ASP A 167 2.23 4.48 12.29
CA ASP A 167 3.58 4.76 12.79
C ASP A 167 4.47 5.29 11.65
N TRP A 168 4.34 4.78 10.41
CA TRP A 168 5.05 5.30 9.23
C TRP A 168 4.53 6.67 8.76
N ILE A 169 3.22 6.89 8.77
CA ILE A 169 2.60 8.17 8.39
C ILE A 169 3.12 9.31 9.28
N HIS A 170 3.10 9.08 10.60
CA HIS A 170 3.53 10.04 11.62
C HIS A 170 5.05 10.08 11.82
N SER A 171 5.80 9.21 11.15
CA SER A 171 7.25 9.15 11.31
C SER A 171 7.97 10.37 10.72
N SER A 172 9.15 10.67 11.28
CA SER A 172 10.11 11.63 10.73
C SER A 172 11.09 10.98 9.73
N ASN A 173 10.82 9.73 9.31
CA ASN A 173 11.67 9.01 8.36
C ASN A 173 11.69 9.69 6.98
N SER A 174 12.74 9.39 6.22
CA SER A 174 12.93 9.95 4.88
C SER A 174 11.79 9.57 3.94
N PHE A 175 11.57 10.38 2.90
CA PHE A 175 10.59 10.08 1.85
C PHE A 175 10.80 8.67 1.25
N ALA A 176 12.04 8.28 1.00
CA ALA A 176 12.39 6.97 0.47
C ALA A 176 11.92 5.81 1.37
N GLU A 177 12.09 5.93 2.69
CA GLU A 177 11.62 4.92 3.65
C GLU A 177 10.10 4.84 3.69
N ARG A 178 9.45 6.01 3.78
CA ARG A 178 7.99 6.08 3.80
C ARG A 178 7.38 5.55 2.50
N LEU A 179 8.02 5.79 1.36
CA LEU A 179 7.55 5.29 0.07
C LEU A 179 7.67 3.77 -0.03
N VAL A 180 8.75 3.16 0.48
CA VAL A 180 8.86 1.70 0.57
C VAL A 180 7.83 1.11 1.54
N ALA A 181 7.63 1.74 2.69
CA ALA A 181 6.60 1.31 3.64
C ALA A 181 5.20 1.40 3.03
N PHE A 182 4.91 2.47 2.29
CA PHE A 182 3.66 2.64 1.57
C PHE A 182 3.45 1.58 0.49
N ALA A 183 4.49 1.26 -0.30
CA ALA A 183 4.42 0.17 -1.26
C ALA A 183 4.12 -1.20 -0.59
N CYS A 184 4.51 -1.39 0.67
CA CYS A 184 4.13 -2.57 1.44
C CYS A 184 2.67 -2.54 1.90
N VAL A 185 2.09 -1.37 2.20
CA VAL A 185 0.67 -1.24 2.51
C VAL A 185 -0.17 -1.66 1.31
N GLU A 186 0.04 -1.01 0.16
CA GLU A 186 -0.70 -1.27 -1.09
C GLU A 186 -0.44 -2.70 -1.61
N GLY A 187 0.81 -3.17 -1.54
CA GLY A 187 1.25 -4.40 -2.20
C GLY A 187 1.27 -5.66 -1.34
N ILE A 188 1.45 -5.56 -0.02
CA ILE A 188 1.61 -6.73 0.87
C ILE A 188 0.42 -6.85 1.83
N PHE A 189 0.02 -5.79 2.51
CA PHE A 189 -1.01 -5.85 3.58
C PHE A 189 -2.43 -6.22 3.11
N PHE A 190 -2.68 -6.13 1.81
CA PHE A 190 -3.93 -6.55 1.20
C PHE A 190 -3.82 -7.89 0.45
N SER A 191 -2.60 -8.38 0.23
CA SER A 191 -2.34 -9.49 -0.69
C SER A 191 -3.00 -10.80 -0.26
N GLY A 192 -2.97 -11.15 1.03
CA GLY A 192 -3.59 -12.36 1.55
C GLY A 192 -5.11 -12.30 1.46
N SER A 193 -5.70 -11.15 1.81
CA SER A 193 -7.14 -10.91 1.71
C SER A 193 -7.65 -10.97 0.27
N PHE A 194 -6.97 -10.33 -0.68
CA PHE A 194 -7.32 -10.41 -2.10
C PHE A 194 -7.25 -11.85 -2.61
N CYS A 195 -6.17 -12.57 -2.30
CA CYS A 195 -6.03 -13.98 -2.66
C CYS A 195 -7.15 -14.84 -2.07
N ALA A 196 -7.56 -14.58 -0.84
CA ALA A 196 -8.64 -15.29 -0.16
C ALA A 196 -10.02 -15.03 -0.80
N ILE A 197 -10.29 -13.81 -1.28
CA ILE A 197 -11.52 -13.51 -2.01
C ILE A 197 -11.49 -14.15 -3.41
N PHE A 198 -10.34 -14.17 -4.09
CA PHE A 198 -10.18 -14.91 -5.34
C PHE A 198 -10.41 -16.42 -5.20
N TRP A 199 -10.11 -16.99 -4.03
CA TRP A 199 -10.47 -18.35 -3.72
C TRP A 199 -12.00 -18.57 -3.68
N LEU A 200 -12.78 -17.60 -3.18
CA LEU A 200 -14.24 -17.64 -3.27
C LEU A 200 -14.72 -17.58 -4.72
N LYS A 201 -14.07 -16.77 -5.57
CA LYS A 201 -14.35 -16.73 -7.01
C LYS A 201 -14.12 -18.09 -7.67
N LYS A 202 -13.01 -18.77 -7.35
CA LYS A 202 -12.71 -20.13 -7.85
C LYS A 202 -13.78 -21.15 -7.47
N ARG A 203 -14.48 -20.92 -6.35
CA ARG A 203 -15.62 -21.73 -5.87
C ARG A 203 -16.97 -21.28 -6.43
N GLY A 204 -17.02 -20.22 -7.23
CA GLY A 204 -18.26 -19.68 -7.81
C GLY A 204 -19.14 -18.95 -6.80
N LEU A 205 -18.53 -18.34 -5.76
CA LEU A 205 -19.24 -17.67 -4.67
C LEU A 205 -19.07 -16.15 -4.73
N MET A 206 -20.09 -15.43 -4.26
CA MET A 206 -20.12 -13.99 -4.06
C MET A 206 -19.68 -13.20 -5.31
N PRO A 207 -20.43 -13.28 -6.43
CA PRO A 207 -20.00 -12.69 -7.70
C PRO A 207 -19.77 -11.17 -7.62
N GLY A 208 -20.57 -10.43 -6.86
CA GLY A 208 -20.40 -9.00 -6.64
C GLY A 208 -19.15 -8.68 -5.83
N LEU A 209 -18.93 -9.35 -4.69
CA LEU A 209 -17.71 -9.25 -3.88
C LEU A 209 -16.45 -9.57 -4.69
N THR A 210 -16.50 -10.63 -5.48
CA THR A 210 -15.32 -11.09 -6.23
C THR A 210 -15.02 -10.19 -7.42
N PHE A 211 -16.05 -9.63 -8.06
CA PHE A 211 -15.88 -8.63 -9.11
C PHE A 211 -15.32 -7.31 -8.57
N SER A 212 -15.84 -6.78 -7.45
CA SER A 212 -15.25 -5.58 -6.84
C SER A 212 -13.82 -5.81 -6.39
N ASN A 213 -13.51 -6.99 -5.83
CA ASN A 213 -12.15 -7.38 -5.47
C ASN A 213 -11.20 -7.42 -6.68
N GLU A 214 -11.67 -7.80 -7.87
CA GLU A 214 -10.86 -7.70 -9.10
C GLU A 214 -10.49 -6.26 -9.46
N LEU A 215 -11.47 -5.36 -9.39
CA LEU A 215 -11.27 -3.95 -9.70
C LEU A 215 -10.30 -3.31 -8.69
N ILE A 216 -10.55 -3.52 -7.40
CA ILE A 216 -9.73 -2.94 -6.33
C ILE A 216 -8.32 -3.53 -6.34
N SER A 217 -8.16 -4.86 -6.41
CA SER A 217 -6.80 -5.46 -6.42
C SER A 217 -5.95 -5.06 -7.63
N ARG A 218 -6.59 -4.77 -8.78
CA ARG A 218 -5.92 -4.18 -9.95
C ARG A 218 -5.46 -2.75 -9.66
N ASP A 219 -6.30 -1.93 -9.04
CA ASP A 219 -5.99 -0.55 -8.69
C ASP A 219 -4.83 -0.51 -7.67
N GLU A 220 -4.88 -1.33 -6.61
CA GLU A 220 -3.79 -1.46 -5.62
C GLU A 220 -2.47 -1.92 -6.23
N GLY A 221 -2.53 -2.84 -7.20
CA GLY A 221 -1.37 -3.24 -7.99
C GLY A 221 -0.75 -2.04 -8.74
N LEU A 222 -1.60 -1.20 -9.33
CA LEU A 222 -1.17 0.00 -10.04
C LEU A 222 -0.56 1.06 -9.09
N HIS A 223 -1.13 1.22 -7.90
CA HIS A 223 -0.63 2.13 -6.88
C HIS A 223 0.74 1.67 -6.34
N CYS A 224 0.89 0.37 -6.09
CA CYS A 224 2.17 -0.23 -5.69
C CYS A 224 3.25 -0.07 -6.78
N ASP A 225 2.90 -0.32 -8.04
CA ASP A 225 3.79 -0.10 -9.19
C ASP A 225 4.20 1.37 -9.31
N PHE A 226 3.27 2.30 -9.05
CA PHE A 226 3.55 3.73 -9.06
C PHE A 226 4.51 4.14 -7.93
N ALA A 227 4.34 3.58 -6.73
CA ALA A 227 5.28 3.79 -5.62
C ALA A 227 6.68 3.29 -5.99
N CYS A 228 6.79 2.13 -6.65
CA CYS A 228 8.07 1.60 -7.15
C CYS A 228 8.68 2.50 -8.24
N LEU A 229 7.86 3.02 -9.17
CA LEU A 229 8.32 3.96 -10.19
C LEU A 229 8.86 5.24 -9.55
N LEU A 230 8.12 5.86 -8.62
CA LEU A 230 8.60 7.04 -7.91
C LEU A 230 9.88 6.77 -7.13
N TYR A 231 9.99 5.59 -6.52
CA TYR A 231 11.19 5.17 -5.81
C TYR A 231 12.39 5.08 -6.76
N SER A 232 12.21 4.55 -7.98
CA SER A 232 13.26 4.49 -9.01
C SER A 232 13.74 5.86 -9.49
N LEU A 233 12.93 6.92 -9.34
CA LEU A 233 13.30 8.29 -9.69
C LEU A 233 14.14 8.98 -8.60
N LEU A 234 14.26 8.38 -7.41
CA LEU A 234 15.11 8.89 -6.34
C LEU A 234 16.59 8.67 -6.68
N ARG A 235 17.41 9.71 -6.48
CA ARG A 235 18.86 9.62 -6.59
C ARG A 235 19.45 8.82 -5.44
N LYS A 236 18.95 9.04 -4.22
CA LYS A 236 19.42 8.38 -3.01
C LYS A 236 18.53 7.18 -2.66
N GLN A 237 18.86 6.06 -3.28
CA GLN A 237 18.27 4.76 -2.93
C GLN A 237 18.65 4.34 -1.50
N LEU A 238 17.79 3.56 -0.86
CA LEU A 238 18.07 3.03 0.48
C LEU A 238 19.10 1.89 0.42
N PRO A 239 19.86 1.65 1.49
CA PRO A 239 20.61 0.40 1.62
C PRO A 239 19.64 -0.79 1.57
N TRP A 240 19.99 -1.83 0.81
CA TRP A 240 19.12 -3.00 0.60
C TRP A 240 18.68 -3.65 1.93
N GLN A 241 19.54 -3.64 2.96
CA GLN A 241 19.21 -4.18 4.28
C GLN A 241 18.00 -3.47 4.89
N LYS A 242 17.89 -2.16 4.68
CA LYS A 242 16.80 -1.35 5.23
C LYS A 242 15.49 -1.68 4.53
N VAL A 243 15.51 -1.80 3.19
CA VAL A 243 14.34 -2.22 2.41
C VAL A 243 13.90 -3.62 2.80
N HIS A 244 14.83 -4.56 2.94
CA HIS A 244 14.54 -5.93 3.36
C HIS A 244 13.94 -6.00 4.77
N VAL A 245 14.33 -5.11 5.69
CA VAL A 245 13.73 -5.04 7.03
C VAL A 245 12.27 -4.56 6.94
N ILE A 246 12.01 -3.45 6.25
CA ILE A 246 10.64 -2.90 6.11
C ILE A 246 9.71 -3.94 5.47
N VAL A 247 10.15 -4.55 4.36
CA VAL A 247 9.38 -5.57 3.64
C VAL A 247 9.19 -6.82 4.50
N HIS A 248 10.20 -7.25 5.25
CA HIS A 248 10.08 -8.43 6.11
C HIS A 248 9.09 -8.21 7.25
N GLU A 249 9.13 -7.05 7.91
CA GLU A 249 8.15 -6.70 8.95
C GLU A 249 6.73 -6.72 8.39
N ALA A 250 6.52 -6.16 7.19
CA ALA A 250 5.22 -6.19 6.55
C ALA A 250 4.74 -7.62 6.24
N VAL A 251 5.64 -8.50 5.78
CA VAL A 251 5.33 -9.92 5.52
C VAL A 251 4.93 -10.66 6.79
N GLU A 252 5.67 -10.49 7.89
CA GLU A 252 5.35 -11.20 9.14
C GLU A 252 4.00 -10.75 9.70
N ILE A 253 3.70 -9.45 9.63
CA ILE A 253 2.39 -8.90 10.03
C ILE A 253 1.27 -9.44 9.14
N GLU A 254 1.48 -9.54 7.83
CA GLU A 254 0.48 -10.06 6.89
C GLU A 254 0.21 -11.54 7.12
N ILE A 255 1.27 -12.34 7.32
CA ILE A 255 1.16 -13.77 7.64
C ILE A 255 0.39 -13.96 8.93
N GLU A 256 0.77 -13.27 10.01
CA GLU A 256 0.07 -13.33 11.29
C GLU A 256 -1.42 -12.99 11.12
N PHE A 257 -1.74 -11.94 10.35
CA PHE A 257 -3.11 -11.54 10.11
C PHE A 257 -3.94 -12.64 9.44
N VAL A 258 -3.51 -13.17 8.29
CA VAL A 258 -4.34 -14.07 7.47
C VAL A 258 -4.15 -15.55 7.79
N CYS A 259 -3.11 -15.92 8.55
CA CYS A 259 -2.84 -17.31 8.92
C CYS A 259 -3.19 -17.62 10.37
N GLU A 260 -3.13 -16.64 11.28
CA GLU A 260 -3.33 -16.86 12.72
C GLU A 260 -4.53 -16.10 13.26
N ALA A 261 -4.60 -14.79 13.01
CA ALA A 261 -5.58 -13.94 13.66
C ALA A 261 -6.96 -13.98 12.98
N LEU A 262 -6.97 -14.06 11.65
CA LEU A 262 -8.12 -14.35 10.80
C LEU A 262 -7.75 -15.50 9.85
N PRO A 263 -7.70 -16.76 10.34
CA PRO A 263 -7.14 -17.86 9.57
C PRO A 263 -7.88 -18.11 8.26
N CYS A 264 -7.16 -18.10 7.14
CA CYS A 264 -7.69 -18.48 5.83
C CYS A 264 -8.19 -19.94 5.78
N ALA A 265 -7.81 -20.77 6.75
CA ALA A 265 -8.39 -22.09 6.98
C ALA A 265 -9.91 -22.05 7.19
N LEU A 266 -10.48 -20.93 7.67
CA LEU A 266 -11.92 -20.74 7.83
C LEU A 266 -12.69 -20.83 6.51
N ILE A 267 -12.04 -20.53 5.38
CA ILE A 267 -12.61 -20.64 4.04
C ILE A 267 -12.03 -21.84 3.25
N GLY A 268 -11.31 -22.74 3.94
CA GLY A 268 -10.75 -23.95 3.35
C GLY A 268 -9.40 -23.76 2.64
N MET A 269 -8.67 -22.66 2.89
CA MET A 269 -7.32 -22.48 2.37
C MET A 269 -6.25 -23.04 3.32
N ASN A 270 -5.07 -23.33 2.80
CA ASN A 270 -3.93 -23.81 3.59
C ASN A 270 -3.03 -22.62 4.00
N SER A 271 -2.79 -22.46 5.30
CA SER A 271 -1.99 -21.36 5.85
C SER A 271 -0.52 -21.38 5.42
N ASP A 272 0.07 -22.56 5.19
CA ASP A 272 1.46 -22.67 4.72
C ASP A 272 1.57 -22.15 3.27
N LEU A 273 0.62 -22.51 2.42
CA LEU A 273 0.53 -22.01 1.05
C LEU A 273 0.23 -20.50 1.03
N MET A 274 -0.65 -20.01 1.91
CA MET A 274 -0.90 -18.58 2.04
C MET A 274 0.37 -17.82 2.47
N SER A 275 1.10 -18.36 3.44
CA SER A 275 2.38 -17.81 3.87
C SER A 275 3.43 -17.79 2.76
N GLN A 276 3.48 -18.84 1.94
CA GLN A 276 4.34 -18.89 0.76
C GLN A 276 3.92 -17.83 -0.28
N TYR A 277 2.62 -17.66 -0.52
CA TYR A 277 2.12 -16.65 -1.45
C TYR A 277 2.49 -15.22 -1.04
N ILE A 278 2.34 -14.87 0.24
CA ILE A 278 2.74 -13.53 0.76
C ILE A 278 4.25 -13.30 0.55
N LYS A 279 5.07 -14.33 0.82
CA LYS A 279 6.52 -14.28 0.58
C LYS A 279 6.86 -14.11 -0.91
N PHE A 280 6.10 -14.77 -1.80
CA PHE A 280 6.23 -14.59 -3.25
C PHE A 280 5.89 -13.16 -3.68
N VAL A 281 4.81 -12.58 -3.16
CA VAL A 281 4.42 -11.18 -3.42
C VAL A 281 5.52 -10.22 -2.94
N ALA A 282 6.07 -10.45 -1.76
CA ALA A 282 7.15 -9.63 -1.23
C ALA A 282 8.44 -9.72 -2.08
N ASP A 283 8.79 -10.90 -2.60
CA ASP A 283 9.91 -11.06 -3.52
C ASP A 283 9.68 -10.31 -4.84
N ARG A 284 8.45 -10.28 -5.35
CA ARG A 284 8.09 -9.46 -6.52
C ARG A 284 8.25 -7.96 -6.23
N LEU A 285 7.78 -7.49 -5.07
CA LEU A 285 7.94 -6.10 -4.66
C LEU A 285 9.43 -5.72 -4.53
N LEU A 286 10.24 -6.58 -3.90
CA LEU A 286 11.68 -6.35 -3.79
C LEU A 286 12.34 -6.19 -5.16
N VAL A 287 11.98 -7.04 -6.13
CA VAL A 287 12.49 -6.94 -7.51
C VAL A 287 12.02 -5.65 -8.18
N ALA A 288 10.76 -5.25 -8.00
CA ALA A 288 10.22 -4.00 -8.54
C ALA A 288 10.91 -2.75 -7.97
N LEU A 289 11.32 -2.82 -6.70
CA LEU A 289 12.13 -1.79 -6.03
C LEU A 289 13.62 -1.82 -6.42
N GLY A 290 14.06 -2.78 -7.23
CA GLY A 290 15.45 -2.91 -7.70
C GLY A 290 16.37 -3.74 -6.81
N TYR A 291 15.81 -4.55 -5.89
CA TYR A 291 16.56 -5.38 -4.94
C TYR A 291 16.47 -6.87 -5.24
N GLN A 292 17.34 -7.65 -4.61
CA GLN A 292 17.31 -9.11 -4.71
C GLN A 292 16.17 -9.70 -3.88
N ARG A 293 15.65 -10.84 -4.34
CA ARG A 293 14.67 -11.63 -3.60
C ARG A 293 15.22 -12.06 -2.24
N LYS A 294 14.35 -12.06 -1.24
CA LYS A 294 14.68 -12.49 0.13
C LYS A 294 14.26 -13.93 0.37
N TYR A 295 13.06 -14.31 -0.06
CA TYR A 295 12.46 -15.60 0.28
C TYR A 295 12.73 -16.69 -0.74
N ASN A 296 12.88 -16.32 -2.01
CA ASN A 296 13.13 -17.19 -3.16
C ASN A 296 12.10 -18.32 -3.28
N VAL A 297 10.82 -17.98 -3.14
CA VAL A 297 9.69 -18.91 -3.25
C VAL A 297 8.88 -18.68 -4.53
N GLU A 298 8.21 -19.73 -4.99
CA GLU A 298 7.31 -19.69 -6.15
C GLU A 298 5.87 -19.38 -5.74
N ASN A 299 5.04 -18.95 -6.69
CA ASN A 299 3.61 -18.75 -6.47
C ASN A 299 2.92 -20.11 -6.23
N PRO A 300 2.30 -20.35 -5.06
CA PRO A 300 1.62 -21.61 -4.78
C PRO A 300 0.20 -21.68 -5.36
N PHE A 301 -0.33 -20.58 -5.89
CA PHE A 301 -1.72 -20.47 -6.35
C PHE A 301 -1.81 -20.16 -7.84
N ASP A 302 -2.11 -21.18 -8.64
CA ASP A 302 -2.23 -21.11 -10.10
C ASP A 302 -3.27 -20.08 -10.57
N TRP A 303 -4.37 -19.92 -9.84
CA TRP A 303 -5.40 -18.92 -10.17
C TRP A 303 -4.92 -17.48 -10.05
N MET A 304 -3.92 -17.21 -9.20
CA MET A 304 -3.36 -15.85 -9.02
C MET A 304 -2.47 -15.42 -10.19
N GLU A 305 -1.99 -16.35 -11.04
CA GLU A 305 -1.20 -16.01 -12.23
C GLU A 305 -2.04 -15.31 -13.30
N PHE A 306 -3.31 -15.68 -13.43
CA PHE A 306 -4.23 -15.09 -14.41
C PHE A 306 -4.69 -13.68 -14.05
N ILE A 307 -4.57 -13.32 -12.77
CA ILE A 307 -5.06 -12.06 -12.20
C ILE A 307 -3.99 -10.97 -12.28
N SER A 308 -2.70 -11.32 -12.23
CA SER A 308 -1.56 -10.37 -12.33
C SER A 308 -1.24 -9.89 -13.77
N LEU A 309 -2.04 -10.27 -14.79
CA LEU A 309 -1.69 -10.10 -16.21
C LEU A 309 -2.53 -9.06 -16.98
N GLN A 310 -3.20 -8.12 -16.30
CA GLN A 310 -3.90 -7.01 -16.96
C GLN A 310 -3.51 -5.64 -16.37
#